data_AF-A0A946JYT0-F1
#
_entry.id   AF-A0A946JYT0-F1
#
_cell.length_a   1.000
_cell.length_b   1.000
_cell.length_c   1.000
_cell.angle_alpha   90.00
_cell.angle_beta   90.00
_cell.angle_gamma   90.00
#
_symmetry.space_group_name_H-M   'P 1'
#
loop_
_entity.id
_entity.type
_entity.pdbx_description
1 polymer ?
#
loop_
_entity_poly.entity_id
_entity_poly.type
_entity_poly.pdbx_seq_one_letter_code
_entity_poly.pdbx_strand_id
1 'polypeptide(L)' 'MERIRDKDTRYFLEIDIKTLKIVDHRFEQKAYLDKGRQPNATSHRMFITEGQYNKFVERCVVDRL' A
#
# COMPACT_ATOMS: atom_id res chain seq x y z
N MET A 1 -10.74 -9.85 -11.22
CA MET A 1 -10.09 -8.96 -12.22
C MET A 1 -8.68 -8.71 -11.73
N GLU A 2 -7.69 -9.33 -12.37
CA GLU A 2 -6.29 -9.04 -12.08
C GLU A 2 -6.01 -7.59 -12.46
N ARG A 3 -5.75 -6.74 -11.46
CA ARG A 3 -5.25 -5.39 -11.71
C ARG A 3 -3.87 -5.56 -12.35
N ILE A 4 -3.72 -5.12 -13.60
CA ILE A 4 -2.46 -5.22 -14.35
C ILE A 4 -1.37 -4.51 -13.54
N ARG A 5 -0.36 -5.29 -13.13
CA ARG A 5 0.86 -4.78 -12.49
C ARG A 5 1.90 -4.55 -13.56
N ASP A 6 2.49 -3.37 -13.56
CA ASP A 6 3.51 -2.96 -14.50
C ASP A 6 4.56 -2.07 -13.80
N LYS A 7 5.49 -1.52 -14.59
CA LYS A 7 6.55 -0.63 -14.11
C LYS A 7 6.05 0.64 -13.39
N ASP A 8 4.81 1.05 -13.68
CA ASP A 8 4.19 2.26 -13.14
C ASP A 8 3.30 1.95 -11.92
N THR A 9 3.15 0.68 -11.57
CA THR A 9 2.54 0.26 -10.31
C THR A 9 3.38 0.71 -9.11
N ARG A 10 2.70 1.18 -8.08
CA ARG A 10 3.28 1.57 -6.79
C ARG A 10 2.58 0.82 -5.67
N TYR A 11 3.38 0.28 -4.76
CA TYR A 11 2.93 -0.48 -3.61
C TYR A 11 3.07 0.38 -2.37
N PHE A 12 2.09 0.32 -1.47
CA PHE A 12 2.12 1.13 -0.25
C PHE A 12 1.29 0.51 0.87
N LEU A 13 1.63 0.91 2.09
CA LEU A 13 0.86 0.65 3.29
C LEU A 13 0.17 1.94 3.72
N GLU A 14 -1.07 1.84 4.19
CA GLU A 14 -1.74 2.96 4.85
C GLU A 14 -1.55 2.86 6.36
N ILE A 15 -1.04 3.93 6.96
CA ILE A 15 -0.76 4.02 8.39
C ILE A 15 -1.68 5.10 8.97
N ASP A 16 -2.47 4.74 9.96
CA ASP A 16 -3.24 5.73 10.72
C ASP A 16 -2.28 6.56 11.60
N ILE A 17 -2.32 7.88 11.45
CA ILE A 17 -1.32 8.77 12.08
C ILE A 17 -1.49 8.83 13.60
N LYS A 18 -2.70 8.60 14.12
CA LYS A 18 -2.99 8.68 15.57
C LYS A 18 -2.54 7.42 16.31
N THR A 19 -2.84 6.27 15.74
CA THR A 19 -2.58 4.96 16.35
C THR A 19 -1.25 4.35 15.92
N LEU A 20 -0.63 4.89 14.86
CA LEU A 20 0.57 4.37 14.20
C LEU A 20 0.42 2.93 13.71
N LYS A 21 -0.81 2.44 13.56
CA LYS A 21 -1.11 1.10 13.06
C LYS A 21 -1.19 1.13 11.55
N ILE A 22 -0.72 0.05 10.93
CA ILE A 22 -1.02 -0.25 9.54
C ILE A 22 -2.49 -0.65 9.47
N VAL A 23 -3.30 0.12 8.73
CA VAL A 23 -4.74 -0.09 8.59
C VAL A 23 -5.11 -0.71 7.24
N ASP A 24 -4.23 -0.60 6.24
CA ASP A 24 -4.44 -1.20 4.93
C ASP A 24 -3.12 -1.43 4.18
N HIS A 25 -3.16 -2.26 3.14
CA HIS A 25 -2.09 -2.49 2.18
C HIS A 25 -2.68 -2.51 0.78
N ARG A 26 -2.15 -1.67 -0.12
CA ARG A 26 -2.67 -1.53 -1.48
C ARG A 26 -1.55 -1.33 -2.50
N PHE A 27 -1.93 -1.48 -3.76
CA PHE A 27 -1.13 -1.06 -4.89
C PHE A 27 -2.01 -0.34 -5.89
N GLU A 28 -1.43 0.63 -6.58
CA GLU A 28 -2.12 1.45 -7.55
C GLU A 28 -1.18 1.97 -8.63
N GLN A 29 -1.72 2.31 -9.79
CA GLN A 29 -0.97 2.95 -10.86
C GLN A 29 -0.55 4.37 -10.46
N LYS A 30 0.70 4.74 -10.77
CA LYS A 30 1.27 6.07 -10.45
C LYS A 30 0.36 7.23 -10.87
N ALA A 31 -0.34 7.09 -12.00
CA ALA A 31 -1.27 8.09 -12.53
C ALA A 31 -2.44 8.40 -11.58
N TYR A 32 -2.90 7.43 -10.80
CA TYR A 32 -4.05 7.58 -9.89
C TYR A 32 -3.67 7.93 -8.45
N LEU A 33 -2.36 8.05 -8.16
CA LEU A 33 -1.85 8.35 -6.82
C LEU A 33 -1.65 9.84 -6.57
N ASP A 34 -2.40 10.71 -7.26
CA ASP A 34 -2.31 12.17 -7.14
C ASP A 34 -0.85 12.67 -7.20
N LYS A 35 -0.06 12.10 -8.12
CA LYS A 35 1.38 12.38 -8.28
C LYS A 35 2.20 12.19 -6.98
N GLY A 36 1.76 11.31 -6.09
CA GLY A 36 2.38 11.02 -4.79
C GLY A 36 1.88 11.89 -3.65
N ARG A 37 0.92 12.80 -3.88
CA ARG A 37 0.31 13.60 -2.82
C ARG A 37 -0.62 12.76 -1.96
N GLN A 38 -0.69 13.11 -0.67
CA GLN A 38 -1.49 12.42 0.34
C GLN A 38 -2.43 13.45 0.97
N PRO A 39 -3.60 13.70 0.36
CA PRO A 39 -4.52 14.73 0.83
C PRO A 39 -5.25 14.32 2.13
N ASN A 40 -5.23 13.05 2.49
CA ASN A 40 -5.85 12.58 3.73
C ASN A 40 -4.95 12.92 4.94
N ALA A 41 -5.41 13.83 5.81
CA ALA A 41 -4.68 14.22 7.01
C ALA A 41 -4.71 13.16 8.12
N THR A 42 -5.52 12.11 8.01
CA THR A 42 -5.65 11.06 9.04
C THR A 42 -4.81 9.83 8.74
N SER A 43 -4.36 9.64 7.50
CA SER A 43 -3.54 8.49 7.11
C SER A 43 -2.32 8.89 6.29
N HIS A 44 -1.21 8.21 6.55
CA HIS A 44 0.02 8.33 5.79
C HIS A 44 0.18 7.11 4.88
N ARG A 45 0.49 7.33 3.58
CA ARG A 45 0.88 6.22 2.69
C ARG A 45 2.39 6.06 2.71
N MET A 46 2.86 4.93 3.18
CA MET A 46 4.27 4.57 3.12
C MET A 46 4.52 3.71 1.89
N PHE A 47 5.22 4.27 0.91
CA PHE A 47 5.58 3.54 -0.30
C PHE A 47 6.68 2.50 -0.03
N ILE A 48 6.49 1.32 -0.59
CA ILE A 48 7.42 0.19 -0.47
C ILE A 48 7.66 -0.45 -1.84
N THR A 49 8.71 -1.26 -1.95
CA THR A 49 8.98 -2.02 -3.17
C THR A 49 8.02 -3.20 -3.31
N GLU A 50 7.87 -3.73 -4.53
CA GLU A 50 7.05 -4.92 -4.79
C GLU A 50 7.47 -6.12 -3.90
N GLY A 51 8.79 -6.36 -3.80
CA GLY A 51 9.30 -7.45 -2.96
C GLY A 51 9.00 -7.25 -1.47
N GLN A 52 9.01 -6.01 -0.97
CA GLN A 52 8.61 -5.71 0.41
C GLN A 52 7.10 -5.90 0.60
N TYR A 53 6.29 -5.49 -0.37
CA TYR A 53 4.84 -5.66 -0.35
C TYR A 53 4.44 -7.14 -0.35
N ASN A 54 5.02 -7.94 -1.24
CA ASN A 54 4.72 -9.37 -1.31
C ASN A 54 5.06 -10.07 0.01
N LYS A 55 6.24 -9.79 0.61
CA LYS A 55 6.60 -10.31 1.94
C LYS A 55 5.61 -9.91 3.03
N PHE A 56 5.12 -8.66 3.00
CA PHE A 56 4.12 -8.18 3.96
C PHE A 56 2.80 -8.94 3.80
N VAL A 57 2.30 -9.04 2.57
CA VAL A 57 1.04 -9.75 2.27
C VAL A 57 1.13 -11.22 2.62
N GLU A 58 2.19 -11.91 2.18
CA GLU A 58 2.42 -13.33 2.50
C GLU A 58 2.36 -13.57 4.00
N ARG A 59 3.07 -12.77 4.79
CA ARG A 59 3.05 -12.87 6.26
C ARG A 59 1.66 -12.65 6.84
N CYS A 60 0.94 -11.62 6.39
CA CYS A 60 -0.35 -11.24 6.98
C CYS A 60 -1.54 -12.10 6.49
N VAL A 61 -1.38 -12.84 5.39
CA VAL A 61 -2.39 -13.78 4.89
C VAL A 61 -2.32 -15.11 5.64
N VAL A 62 -1.15 -15.51 6.17
CA VAL A 62 -1.00 -16.75 6.96
C VAL A 62 -1.82 -16.71 8.27
N ASP A 63 -2.06 -15.54 8.85
CA ASP A 63 -2.83 -15.39 10.10
C ASP A 63 -4.38 -15.41 9.90
N ARG A 64 -4.88 -15.81 8.72
CA ARG A 64 -6.32 -15.90 8.41
C ARG A 64 -6.82 -17.30 8.03
N LEU A 65 -6.07 -18.35 8.38
CA LEU A 65 -6.51 -19.76 8.31
C LEU A 65 -6.58 -20.36 9.72
#